data_AF-A0A7S2PW56-F1
#
_entry.id   AF-A0A7S2PW56-F1
#
_cell.length_a   1.000
_cell.length_b   1.000
_cell.length_c   1.000
_cell.angle_alpha   90.00
_cell.angle_beta   90.00
_cell.angle_gamma   90.00
#
_symmetry.space_group_name_H-M   'P 1'
#
loop_
_entity.id
_entity.type
_entity.pdbx_description
1 polymer ?
#
loop_
_entity_poly.entity_id
_entity_poly.type
_entity_poly.pdbx_seq_one_letter_code
_entity_poly.pdbx_strand_id
1 'polypeptide(L)'
;MQLFSFLLHLLLLAVAALTIVQGREADDRSRFLYADDPAATDIIEYQLHNAPSRDYSGDERREASKNQPGSEYDEEQHIKPYFLTEQNGPRVVQFYSPWCGHCQSFKSKYIALYREVNRRLVDEQTEVHFYAVSCSVHHWVCLQHNIKGFPTIFAFKENSVDPHQLTEFTAENIAVTLGVGLKSSLRDAIENDIGSDAEGGEESEEDFRPIDILGATIDGMSRTRESVYRDAALSFTYALKMEIFVNRDGNGVLDTNQRDAFAEWIDLLYWTLPPTWILHTLINDIRVNLDAVLMSENNMQLMVEKHDDVVNGMRTTWSAQCSKGVEGAGYLCGLWSLFHIISIGVIERHRAVLGARDQILTKNVALTLRNYIEHFISCEECRHYFVDMFDSCGFNHCRRLEQSQKLPPPESWQEFPLWLWEVHNHINVKLIEAKLKSSNIVASNNELNTALWPSMEQCPQCKSGDKWDTRAVIAHLKKEYWPKGVQNFRFIVLKKKDGPEHSSSNRSNLTENLIFFAGSAIFVMWCSKKQKRHNKQHIV
;
A
#
# COMPACT_ATOMS: atom_id res chain seq x y z
N MET A 1 -21.36 18.21 -53.54
CA MET A 1 -20.97 19.19 -52.50
C MET A 1 -21.84 19.13 -51.25
N GLN A 2 -23.18 19.08 -51.35
CA GLN A 2 -24.06 19.06 -50.17
C GLN A 2 -23.91 17.81 -49.27
N LEU A 3 -23.73 16.62 -49.85
CA LEU A 3 -23.49 15.37 -49.09
C LEU A 3 -22.19 15.38 -48.26
N PHE A 4 -21.14 16.02 -48.79
CA PHE A 4 -19.86 16.15 -48.09
C PHE A 4 -19.95 17.11 -46.91
N SER A 5 -20.71 18.20 -47.06
CA SER A 5 -20.98 19.16 -45.98
C SER A 5 -21.79 18.53 -44.84
N PHE A 6 -22.76 17.68 -45.18
CA PHE A 6 -23.59 16.96 -44.21
C PHE A 6 -22.80 15.92 -43.43
N LEU A 7 -21.94 15.14 -44.11
CA LEU A 7 -21.05 14.17 -43.47
C LEU A 7 -20.01 14.85 -42.56
N LEU A 8 -19.49 16.01 -42.96
CA LEU A 8 -18.56 16.79 -42.14
C LEU A 8 -19.24 17.36 -40.88
N HIS A 9 -20.49 17.81 -40.98
CA HIS A 9 -21.27 18.27 -39.81
C HIS A 9 -21.63 17.12 -38.86
N LEU A 10 -21.97 15.93 -39.38
CA LEU A 10 -22.19 14.73 -38.58
C LEU A 10 -20.91 14.27 -37.88
N LEU A 11 -19.75 14.36 -38.55
CA LEU A 11 -18.46 14.04 -37.95
C LEU A 11 -18.08 15.06 -36.86
N LEU A 12 -18.34 16.35 -37.08
CA LEU A 12 -18.12 17.40 -36.09
C LEU A 12 -19.06 17.28 -34.88
N LEU A 13 -20.32 16.90 -35.09
CA LEU A 13 -21.27 16.62 -33.99
C LEU A 13 -20.89 15.34 -33.23
N ALA A 14 -20.39 14.31 -33.92
CA ALA A 14 -19.89 13.09 -33.28
C ALA A 14 -18.59 13.36 -32.49
N VAL A 15 -17.69 14.20 -33.01
CA VAL A 15 -16.48 14.64 -32.30
C VAL A 15 -16.85 15.54 -31.12
N ALA A 16 -17.82 16.45 -31.27
CA ALA A 16 -18.33 17.27 -30.17
C ALA A 16 -19.03 16.41 -29.10
N ALA A 17 -19.76 15.37 -29.49
CA ALA A 17 -20.35 14.40 -28.56
C ALA A 17 -19.28 13.51 -27.89
N LEU A 18 -18.20 13.14 -28.60
CA LEU A 18 -17.06 12.42 -28.04
C LEU A 18 -16.20 13.28 -27.09
N THR A 19 -16.12 14.60 -27.33
CA THR A 19 -15.48 15.54 -26.40
C THR A 19 -16.38 15.91 -25.22
N ILE A 20 -17.71 15.78 -25.34
CA ILE A 20 -18.65 15.95 -24.22
C ILE A 20 -18.77 14.67 -23.38
N VAL A 21 -18.30 13.52 -23.88
CA VAL A 21 -18.28 12.22 -23.17
C VAL A 21 -16.88 11.85 -22.63
N GLN A 22 -15.88 12.70 -22.82
CA GLN A 22 -14.64 12.62 -22.03
C GLN A 22 -14.88 13.17 -20.62
N GLY A 23 -15.17 12.27 -19.69
CA GLY A 23 -14.80 12.37 -18.27
C GLY A 23 -15.06 13.71 -17.60
N ARG A 24 -16.35 14.04 -17.39
CA ARG A 24 -16.72 14.91 -16.27
C ARG A 24 -16.21 14.25 -14.98
N GLU A 25 -15.24 14.90 -14.35
CA GLU A 25 -14.97 14.90 -12.90
C GLU A 25 -15.54 13.67 -12.17
N ALA A 26 -14.78 12.59 -12.15
CA ALA A 26 -14.79 11.76 -10.94
C ALA A 26 -14.10 12.64 -9.89
N ASP A 27 -14.94 13.28 -9.09
CA ASP A 27 -14.62 14.11 -7.94
C ASP A 27 -13.47 13.50 -7.12
N ASP A 28 -12.43 14.28 -6.82
CA ASP A 28 -11.23 13.91 -6.04
C ASP A 28 -11.57 13.58 -4.55
N ARG A 29 -12.87 13.41 -4.25
CA ARG A 29 -13.47 13.07 -2.94
C ARG A 29 -13.22 11.63 -2.51
N SER A 30 -12.97 10.74 -3.45
CA SER A 30 -12.65 9.32 -3.21
C SER A 30 -11.41 9.09 -2.33
N ARG A 31 -10.55 10.11 -2.14
CA ARG A 31 -9.33 10.08 -1.32
C ARG A 31 -9.56 10.40 0.16
N PHE A 32 -10.80 10.69 0.52
CA PHE A 32 -11.21 11.19 1.81
C PHE A 32 -12.18 10.22 2.47
N LEU A 33 -11.92 9.87 3.73
CA LEU A 33 -12.65 8.82 4.45
C LEU A 33 -14.07 9.27 4.86
N TYR A 34 -14.30 10.56 5.08
CA TYR A 34 -15.56 11.13 5.57
C TYR A 34 -16.40 11.79 4.47
N ALA A 35 -15.81 12.12 3.32
CA ALA A 35 -16.44 12.91 2.25
C ALA A 35 -17.80 12.40 1.73
N ASP A 36 -18.04 11.08 1.74
CA ASP A 36 -19.26 10.46 1.22
C ASP A 36 -20.23 10.00 2.32
N ASP A 37 -19.95 10.26 3.59
CA ASP A 37 -20.76 9.78 4.70
C ASP A 37 -21.78 10.85 5.14
N PRO A 38 -23.09 10.61 4.94
CA PRO A 38 -24.12 11.56 5.32
C PRO A 38 -24.17 11.78 6.85
N ALA A 39 -23.66 10.85 7.65
CA ALA A 39 -23.53 11.03 9.10
C ALA A 39 -22.35 11.92 9.49
N ALA A 40 -21.41 12.18 8.56
CA ALA A 40 -20.19 12.96 8.78
C ALA A 40 -20.25 14.38 8.21
N THR A 41 -21.43 14.90 7.84
CA THR A 41 -21.60 16.28 7.31
C THR A 41 -20.99 17.35 8.20
N ASP A 42 -20.92 17.07 9.49
CA ASP A 42 -20.44 18.00 10.52
C ASP A 42 -18.95 17.81 10.84
N ILE A 43 -18.33 16.74 10.34
CA ILE A 43 -16.88 16.58 10.39
C ILE A 43 -16.30 17.35 9.23
N ILE A 44 -15.54 18.41 9.55
CA ILE A 44 -14.88 19.22 8.53
C ILE A 44 -13.64 18.47 8.07
N GLU A 45 -13.82 17.61 7.08
CA GLU A 45 -12.70 16.99 6.41
C GLU A 45 -11.87 18.07 5.72
N TYR A 46 -10.61 18.20 6.11
CA TYR A 46 -9.71 19.20 5.59
C TYR A 46 -9.42 18.89 4.12
N GLN A 47 -10.23 19.50 3.27
CA GLN A 47 -10.05 19.56 1.85
C GLN A 47 -9.33 20.90 1.60
N LEU A 48 -8.07 20.85 1.17
CA LEU A 48 -7.55 21.95 0.36
C LEU A 48 -8.36 21.91 -0.93
N HIS A 49 -9.58 22.47 -0.91
CA HIS A 49 -10.26 22.79 -2.15
C HIS A 49 -9.32 23.75 -2.88
N ASN A 50 -8.65 23.21 -3.90
CA ASN A 50 -7.67 23.85 -4.76
C ASN A 50 -6.23 23.96 -4.21
N ALA A 51 -5.71 22.91 -3.57
CA ALA A 51 -4.29 22.63 -3.82
C ALA A 51 -4.17 22.17 -5.28
N PRO A 52 -3.50 22.91 -6.17
CA PRO A 52 -3.48 22.58 -7.58
C PRO A 52 -2.84 21.19 -7.75
N SER A 53 -3.62 20.24 -8.27
CA SER A 53 -3.08 19.05 -8.94
C SER A 53 -1.96 19.47 -9.90
N ARG A 54 -0.99 18.58 -10.16
CA ARG A 54 0.05 18.74 -11.21
C ARG A 54 -0.55 19.05 -12.60
N ASP A 55 -1.86 18.90 -12.78
CA ASP A 55 -2.58 19.11 -14.02
C ASP A 55 -3.07 20.56 -14.26
N TYR A 56 -2.97 21.49 -13.31
CA TYR A 56 -3.39 22.88 -13.52
C TYR A 56 -2.32 23.73 -14.21
N SER A 57 -2.73 24.51 -15.22
CA SER A 57 -1.88 25.54 -15.82
C SER A 57 -1.65 26.71 -14.85
N GLY A 58 -0.55 27.47 -15.05
CA GLY A 58 -0.16 28.55 -14.14
C GLY A 58 -1.20 29.68 -13.99
N ASP A 59 -2.06 29.88 -14.99
CA ASP A 59 -3.10 30.90 -14.97
C ASP A 59 -4.36 30.44 -14.22
N GLU A 60 -4.70 29.15 -14.27
CA GLU A 60 -5.83 28.58 -13.52
C GLU A 60 -5.56 28.54 -12.01
N ARG A 61 -4.29 28.31 -11.61
CA ARG A 61 -3.84 28.42 -10.21
C ARG A 61 -4.05 29.84 -9.66
N ARG A 62 -3.78 30.86 -10.47
CA ARG A 62 -3.96 32.27 -10.10
C ARG A 62 -5.43 32.63 -9.91
N GLU A 63 -6.31 32.11 -10.76
CA GLU A 63 -7.75 32.40 -10.69
C GLU A 63 -8.44 31.69 -9.51
N ALA A 64 -8.04 30.45 -9.20
CA ALA A 64 -8.55 29.71 -8.04
C ALA A 64 -8.19 30.38 -6.68
N SER A 65 -7.02 31.02 -6.58
CA SER A 65 -6.60 31.74 -5.37
C SER A 65 -7.44 32.98 -5.06
N LYS A 66 -8.08 33.59 -6.07
CA LYS A 66 -8.88 34.81 -5.89
C LYS A 66 -10.24 34.54 -5.22
N ASN A 67 -10.72 33.30 -5.26
CA ASN A 67 -12.06 32.92 -4.80
C ASN A 67 -12.06 32.16 -3.45
N GLN A 68 -10.90 32.01 -2.78
CA GLN A 68 -10.84 31.44 -1.43
C GLN A 68 -11.14 32.52 -0.36
N PRO A 69 -11.90 32.21 0.71
CA PRO A 69 -12.03 33.10 1.85
C PRO A 69 -10.67 33.25 2.56
N GLY A 70 -10.16 34.49 2.67
CA GLY A 70 -8.87 34.79 3.33
C GLY A 70 -7.66 34.92 2.39
N SER A 71 -7.87 35.38 1.15
CA SER A 71 -6.88 35.41 0.08
C SER A 71 -5.65 36.31 0.32
N GLU A 72 -4.53 35.68 0.69
CA GLU A 72 -3.21 36.03 0.18
C GLU A 72 -2.42 34.75 -0.06
N TYR A 73 -2.28 34.36 -1.33
CA TYR A 73 -1.61 33.13 -1.76
C TYR A 73 -0.10 33.43 -1.87
N ASP A 74 0.69 33.03 -0.88
CA ASP A 74 2.15 33.16 -0.86
C ASP A 74 2.80 31.82 -1.25
N GLU A 75 3.54 31.79 -2.37
CA GLU A 75 4.22 30.59 -2.87
C GLU A 75 5.35 30.10 -1.94
N GLU A 76 5.85 30.94 -1.02
CA GLU A 76 6.90 30.55 -0.06
C GLU A 76 6.33 30.06 1.29
N GLN A 77 5.05 30.30 1.58
CA GLN A 77 4.37 29.87 2.82
C GLN A 77 3.19 28.97 2.49
N HIS A 78 3.42 27.65 2.53
CA HIS A 78 2.39 26.62 2.42
C HIS A 78 1.12 27.03 3.17
N ILE A 79 -0.03 27.05 2.47
CA ILE A 79 -1.33 27.47 3.00
C ILE A 79 -1.56 26.81 4.36
N LYS A 80 -1.58 27.60 5.44
CA LYS A 80 -1.83 27.08 6.78
C LYS A 80 -3.27 26.57 6.84
N PRO A 81 -3.50 25.29 7.20
CA PRO A 81 -4.83 24.77 7.44
C PRO A 81 -5.63 25.68 8.37
N TYR A 82 -6.93 25.82 8.13
CA TYR A 82 -7.78 26.69 8.94
C TYR A 82 -7.68 26.32 10.42
N PHE A 83 -7.62 25.02 10.76
CA PHE A 83 -7.44 24.57 12.15
C PHE A 83 -6.09 24.98 12.79
N LEU A 84 -5.15 25.56 12.05
CA LEU A 84 -3.87 26.09 12.54
C LEU A 84 -3.84 27.62 12.60
N THR A 85 -4.98 28.31 12.49
CA THR A 85 -5.05 29.75 12.76
C THR A 85 -5.33 30.02 14.23
N GLU A 86 -4.76 31.12 14.75
CA GLU A 86 -4.92 31.58 16.14
C GLU A 86 -6.29 32.20 16.41
N GLN A 87 -7.14 32.38 15.39
CA GLN A 87 -8.48 32.99 15.50
C GLN A 87 -9.54 31.93 15.22
N ASN A 88 -9.67 30.97 16.13
CA ASN A 88 -10.51 29.80 15.96
C ASN A 88 -11.11 29.32 17.27
N GLY A 89 -12.31 28.75 17.16
CA GLY A 89 -12.96 27.99 18.23
C GLY A 89 -12.13 26.79 18.71
N PRO A 90 -12.51 26.21 19.87
CA PRO A 90 -11.95 24.94 20.32
C PRO A 90 -12.20 23.85 19.28
N ARG A 91 -11.23 22.98 19.05
CA ARG A 91 -11.31 22.02 17.94
C ARG A 91 -10.52 20.75 18.17
N VAL A 92 -10.99 19.67 17.57
CA VAL A 92 -10.36 18.35 17.58
C VAL A 92 -9.99 17.99 16.15
N VAL A 93 -8.79 17.48 15.92
CA VAL A 93 -8.28 17.17 14.58
C VAL A 93 -7.78 15.72 14.57
N GLN A 94 -8.37 14.89 13.73
CA GLN A 94 -7.90 13.54 13.48
C GLN A 94 -6.99 13.51 12.26
N PHE A 95 -5.76 13.06 12.45
CA PHE A 95 -4.83 12.71 11.38
C PHE A 95 -4.97 11.22 11.09
N TYR A 96 -5.30 10.89 9.84
CA TYR A 96 -5.62 9.52 9.45
C TYR A 96 -5.09 9.20 8.05
N SER A 97 -5.25 7.95 7.62
CA SER A 97 -5.05 7.58 6.22
C SER A 97 -6.21 6.71 5.71
N PRO A 98 -6.72 6.90 4.47
CA PRO A 98 -7.86 6.15 3.95
C PRO A 98 -7.60 4.64 3.81
N TRP A 99 -6.35 4.20 3.66
CA TRP A 99 -5.99 2.78 3.62
C TRP A 99 -5.85 2.13 5.00
N CYS A 100 -5.83 2.92 6.08
CA CYS A 100 -5.64 2.41 7.43
C CYS A 100 -6.94 1.79 7.94
N GLY A 101 -6.95 0.47 8.12
CA GLY A 101 -8.14 -0.27 8.56
C GLY A 101 -8.65 0.16 9.95
N HIS A 102 -7.74 0.55 10.86
CA HIS A 102 -8.13 1.10 12.16
C HIS A 102 -8.81 2.47 12.02
N CYS A 103 -8.34 3.30 11.09
CA CYS A 103 -8.93 4.59 10.79
C CYS A 103 -10.34 4.43 10.22
N GLN A 104 -10.52 3.46 9.31
CA GLN A 104 -11.82 3.10 8.75
C GLN A 104 -12.81 2.62 9.84
N SER A 105 -12.36 1.76 10.77
CA SER A 105 -13.24 1.28 11.85
C SER A 105 -13.50 2.34 12.92
N PHE A 106 -12.56 3.26 13.14
CA PHE A 106 -12.69 4.34 14.11
C PHE A 106 -13.63 5.47 13.63
N LYS A 107 -13.88 5.56 12.33
CA LYS A 107 -14.73 6.58 11.69
C LYS A 107 -16.05 6.82 12.42
N SER A 108 -16.82 5.76 12.66
CA SER A 108 -18.14 5.86 13.32
C SER A 108 -18.03 6.36 14.77
N LYS A 109 -16.99 5.95 15.49
CA LYS A 109 -16.70 6.45 16.85
C LYS A 109 -16.33 7.93 16.84
N TYR A 110 -15.57 8.39 15.85
CA TYR A 110 -15.19 9.80 15.73
C TYR A 110 -16.40 10.70 15.50
N ILE A 111 -17.31 10.30 14.60
CA ILE A 111 -18.59 10.98 14.36
C ILE A 111 -19.45 11.01 15.63
N ALA A 112 -19.54 9.88 16.34
CA ALA A 112 -20.30 9.82 17.59
C ALA A 112 -19.73 10.74 18.69
N LEU A 113 -18.40 10.87 18.77
CA LEU A 113 -17.74 11.78 19.70
C LEU A 113 -18.05 13.24 19.41
N TYR A 114 -18.02 13.65 18.14
CA TYR A 114 -18.41 15.00 17.73
C TYR A 114 -19.82 15.35 18.23
N ARG A 115 -20.79 14.47 17.95
CA ARG A 115 -22.19 14.67 18.33
C ARG A 115 -22.36 14.75 19.84
N GLU A 116 -21.72 13.85 20.58
CA GLU A 116 -21.84 13.79 22.04
C GLU A 116 -21.19 14.99 22.72
N VAL A 117 -20.02 15.46 22.25
CA VAL A 117 -19.35 16.64 22.80
C VAL A 117 -20.24 17.87 22.63
N ASN A 118 -20.67 18.18 21.40
CA ASN A 118 -21.44 19.39 21.13
C ASN A 118 -22.82 19.39 21.80
N ARG A 119 -23.51 18.25 21.84
CA ARG A 119 -24.82 18.13 22.54
C ARG A 119 -24.72 18.35 24.05
N ARG A 120 -23.55 18.09 24.64
CA ARG A 120 -23.32 18.21 26.09
C ARG A 120 -22.64 19.51 26.50
N LEU A 121 -22.31 20.42 25.58
CA LEU A 121 -21.70 21.70 25.97
C LEU A 121 -22.64 22.48 26.92
N VAL A 122 -22.05 23.06 27.96
CA VAL A 122 -22.76 23.95 28.90
C VAL A 122 -23.02 25.31 28.26
N ASP A 123 -22.05 25.82 27.50
CA ASP A 123 -22.19 27.05 26.75
C ASP A 123 -22.72 26.75 25.35
N GLU A 124 -23.96 27.16 25.09
CA GLU A 124 -24.63 26.96 23.80
C GLU A 124 -24.08 27.87 22.69
N GLN A 125 -23.24 28.86 23.01
CA GLN A 125 -22.54 29.69 22.01
C GLN A 125 -21.19 29.12 21.60
N THR A 126 -20.65 28.17 22.37
CA THR A 126 -19.40 27.48 22.03
C THR A 126 -19.71 26.28 21.14
N GLU A 127 -19.00 26.16 20.03
CA GLU A 127 -19.01 24.97 19.18
C GLU A 127 -17.61 24.36 19.15
N VAL A 128 -17.51 23.05 19.38
CA VAL A 128 -16.25 22.32 19.22
C VAL A 128 -16.22 21.71 17.83
N HIS A 129 -15.41 22.28 16.94
CA HIS A 129 -15.28 21.77 15.58
C HIS A 129 -14.41 20.50 15.54
N PHE A 130 -14.84 19.50 14.76
CA PHE A 130 -14.04 18.31 14.50
C PHE A 130 -13.55 18.33 13.06
N TYR A 131 -12.23 18.20 12.89
CA TYR A 131 -11.57 18.13 11.60
C TYR A 131 -10.99 16.74 11.36
N ALA A 132 -10.90 16.34 10.09
CA ALA A 132 -10.18 15.14 9.68
C ALA A 132 -9.16 15.48 8.59
N VAL A 133 -7.91 15.03 8.73
CA VAL A 133 -6.79 15.31 7.82
C VAL A 133 -6.27 13.99 7.27
N SER A 134 -6.46 13.77 5.96
CA SER A 134 -5.88 12.63 5.25
C SER A 134 -4.39 12.83 5.02
N CYS A 135 -3.54 12.10 5.73
CA CYS A 135 -2.09 12.15 5.55
C CYS A 135 -1.62 11.51 4.24
N SER A 136 -2.49 10.74 3.58
CA SER A 136 -2.26 10.30 2.19
C SER A 136 -2.30 11.44 1.19
N VAL A 137 -3.03 12.52 1.50
CA VAL A 137 -3.20 13.68 0.63
C VAL A 137 -2.34 14.85 1.14
N HIS A 138 -2.36 15.11 2.45
CA HIS A 138 -1.73 16.26 3.09
C HIS A 138 -0.50 15.87 3.91
N HIS A 139 0.43 15.14 3.26
CA HIS A 139 1.62 14.57 3.91
C HIS A 139 2.42 15.59 4.72
N TRP A 140 2.66 16.77 4.14
CA TRP A 140 3.46 17.82 4.76
C TRP A 140 2.88 18.33 6.08
N VAL A 141 1.54 18.43 6.18
CA VAL A 141 0.84 18.83 7.41
C VAL A 141 1.10 17.79 8.49
N CYS A 142 0.99 16.51 8.15
CA CYS A 142 1.22 15.40 9.07
C CYS A 142 2.68 15.32 9.54
N LEU A 143 3.65 15.61 8.65
CA LEU A 143 5.06 15.72 9.03
C LEU A 143 5.32 16.86 10.01
N GLN A 144 4.73 18.04 9.79
CA GLN A 144 4.89 19.19 10.69
C GLN A 144 4.33 18.92 12.09
N HIS A 145 3.25 18.14 12.17
CA HIS A 145 2.66 17.69 13.42
C HIS A 145 3.31 16.43 14.01
N ASN A 146 4.43 15.96 13.42
CA ASN A 146 5.16 14.77 13.86
C ASN A 146 4.24 13.55 14.02
N ILE A 147 3.33 13.36 13.07
CA ILE A 147 2.40 12.22 13.06
C ILE A 147 3.21 10.96 12.71
N LYS A 148 3.31 10.04 13.66
CA LYS A 148 4.07 8.77 13.53
C LYS A 148 3.19 7.55 13.26
N GLY A 149 1.88 7.71 13.35
CA GLY A 149 0.93 6.63 13.12
C GLY A 149 -0.51 7.11 13.04
N PHE A 150 -1.40 6.22 12.64
CA PHE A 150 -2.79 6.54 12.37
C PHE A 150 -3.77 5.60 13.10
N PRO A 151 -4.91 6.12 13.59
CA PRO A 151 -5.25 7.53 13.69
C PRO A 151 -4.51 8.22 14.84
N THR A 152 -4.10 9.47 14.65
CA THR A 152 -3.58 10.35 15.72
C THR A 152 -4.55 11.51 15.90
N ILE A 153 -4.93 11.83 17.14
CA ILE A 153 -5.92 12.89 17.41
C ILE A 153 -5.29 13.97 18.28
N PHE A 154 -5.44 15.22 17.85
CA PHE A 154 -5.02 16.40 18.58
C PHE A 154 -6.21 17.28 18.94
N ALA A 155 -6.18 17.89 20.12
CA ALA A 155 -7.09 18.93 20.54
C ALA A 155 -6.35 20.28 20.58
N PHE A 156 -7.02 21.32 20.10
CA PHE A 156 -6.53 22.69 20.09
C PHE A 156 -7.52 23.55 20.87
N LYS A 157 -7.01 24.23 21.91
CA LYS A 157 -7.81 25.17 22.69
C LYS A 157 -8.24 26.34 21.81
N GLU A 158 -9.29 27.02 22.26
CA GLU A 158 -9.74 28.26 21.63
C GLU A 158 -8.57 29.24 21.50
N ASN A 159 -8.44 29.83 20.32
CA ASN A 159 -7.39 30.79 19.96
C ASN A 159 -5.94 30.32 20.22
N SER A 160 -5.71 29.01 20.23
CA SER A 160 -4.39 28.39 20.37
C SER A 160 -4.07 27.50 19.19
N VAL A 161 -2.80 27.50 18.76
CA VAL A 161 -2.26 26.58 17.75
C VAL A 161 -1.47 25.44 18.39
N ASP A 162 -1.40 25.38 19.72
CA ASP A 162 -0.64 24.37 20.45
C ASP A 162 -1.42 23.04 20.48
N PRO A 163 -0.93 21.99 19.80
CA PRO A 163 -1.63 20.72 19.73
C PRO A 163 -1.47 19.93 21.04
N HIS A 164 -2.58 19.41 21.57
CA HIS A 164 -2.59 18.50 22.72
C HIS A 164 -3.01 17.10 22.26
N GLN A 165 -2.10 16.11 22.30
CA GLN A 165 -2.40 14.76 21.81
C GLN A 165 -3.38 14.06 22.75
N LEU A 166 -4.42 13.45 22.18
CA LEU A 166 -5.40 12.67 22.93
C LEU A 166 -5.00 11.19 22.90
N THR A 167 -4.92 10.57 24.07
CA THR A 167 -4.72 9.12 24.24
C THR A 167 -6.03 8.39 24.56
N GLU A 168 -6.99 9.09 25.16
CA GLU A 168 -8.32 8.57 25.48
C GLU A 168 -9.39 9.35 24.70
N PHE A 169 -10.22 8.62 23.96
CA PHE A 169 -11.23 9.18 23.06
C PHE A 169 -12.62 9.14 23.72
N THR A 170 -12.82 10.02 24.72
CA THR A 170 -14.09 10.25 25.43
C THR A 170 -14.45 11.73 25.40
N ALA A 171 -15.75 12.05 25.52
CA ALA A 171 -16.21 13.43 25.54
C ALA A 171 -15.61 14.19 26.74
N GLU A 172 -15.49 13.53 27.89
CA GLU A 172 -14.93 14.08 29.11
C GLU A 172 -13.47 14.48 28.94
N ASN A 173 -12.64 13.61 28.35
CA ASN A 173 -11.22 13.91 28.14
C ASN A 173 -11.03 15.04 27.12
N ILE A 174 -11.84 15.06 26.05
CA ILE A 174 -11.86 16.14 25.06
C ILE A 174 -12.19 17.47 25.75
N ALA A 175 -13.26 17.49 26.55
CA ALA A 175 -13.70 18.70 27.24
C ALA A 175 -12.67 19.25 28.22
N VAL A 176 -12.07 18.37 29.03
CA VAL A 176 -10.98 18.74 29.95
C VAL A 176 -9.79 19.31 29.20
N THR A 177 -9.41 18.69 28.08
CA THR A 177 -8.26 19.13 27.27
C THR A 177 -8.52 20.49 26.61
N LEU A 178 -9.74 20.71 26.11
CA LEU A 178 -10.16 21.97 25.48
C LEU A 178 -10.49 23.08 26.49
N GLY A 179 -10.72 22.72 27.76
CA GLY A 179 -11.15 23.67 28.79
C GLY A 179 -12.63 24.06 28.69
N VAL A 180 -13.46 23.22 28.08
CA VAL A 180 -14.91 23.45 27.92
C VAL A 180 -15.71 22.65 28.96
N GLY A 181 -16.86 23.19 29.37
CA GLY A 181 -17.75 22.53 30.34
C GLY A 181 -18.75 21.59 29.67
N LEU A 182 -18.95 20.39 30.24
CA LEU A 182 -20.00 19.47 29.83
C LEU A 182 -21.12 19.34 30.88
N LYS A 183 -22.36 19.21 30.40
CA LYS A 183 -23.54 18.86 31.19
C LYS A 183 -23.37 17.44 31.78
N SER A 184 -23.76 17.27 33.04
CA SER A 184 -23.49 16.07 33.85
C SER A 184 -24.31 14.83 33.47
N SER A 185 -25.37 14.97 32.65
CA SER A 185 -26.15 13.83 32.20
C SER A 185 -26.73 14.00 30.79
N LEU A 186 -26.80 12.90 30.03
CA LEU A 186 -27.43 12.84 28.71
C LEU A 186 -28.91 13.28 28.75
N ARG A 187 -29.57 13.11 29.92
CA ARG A 187 -30.99 13.41 30.17
C ARG A 187 -31.29 14.90 30.22
N ASP A 188 -30.40 15.71 30.80
CA ASP A 188 -30.62 17.16 30.91
C ASP A 188 -30.52 17.89 29.55
N ALA A 189 -29.90 17.26 28.55
CA ALA A 189 -29.82 17.77 27.19
C ALA A 189 -31.00 17.36 26.29
N ILE A 190 -31.83 16.39 26.71
CA ILE A 190 -33.00 15.93 25.93
C ILE A 190 -34.24 16.81 26.20
N GLU A 191 -34.29 17.55 27.32
CA GLU A 191 -35.45 18.39 27.65
C GLU A 191 -35.58 19.68 26.82
N ASN A 192 -34.54 20.10 26.10
CA ASN A 192 -34.55 21.34 25.31
C ASN A 192 -34.86 21.16 23.81
N ASP A 193 -35.04 19.92 23.31
CA ASP A 193 -35.10 19.64 21.86
C ASP A 193 -36.44 19.04 21.38
N ILE A 194 -37.53 19.23 22.14
CA ILE A 194 -38.88 18.89 21.66
C ILE A 194 -39.42 20.07 20.84
N GLY A 195 -38.91 20.19 19.61
CA GLY A 195 -39.33 21.17 18.61
C GLY A 195 -39.02 20.71 17.19
N SER A 196 -39.94 19.90 16.63
CA SER A 196 -40.15 19.64 15.18
C SER A 196 -38.94 19.26 14.33
N ASP A 197 -38.73 17.96 14.10
CA ASP A 197 -38.92 17.31 12.78
C ASP A 197 -38.33 15.89 12.82
N ALA A 198 -39.19 14.92 13.15
CA ALA A 198 -38.89 13.50 13.04
C ALA A 198 -39.65 12.93 11.83
N GLU A 199 -39.10 13.12 10.62
CA GLU A 199 -39.40 12.22 9.52
C GLU A 199 -38.45 11.03 9.62
N GLY A 200 -39.03 9.88 9.96
CA GLY A 200 -38.34 8.60 9.93
C GLY A 200 -37.99 8.23 8.49
N GLY A 201 -36.71 8.36 8.15
CA GLY A 201 -36.12 7.67 7.02
C GLY A 201 -35.80 6.23 7.43
N GLU A 202 -36.40 5.25 6.76
CA GLU A 202 -35.90 3.89 6.73
C GLU A 202 -34.46 3.94 6.21
N GLU A 203 -33.48 3.66 7.08
CA GLU A 203 -32.11 3.37 6.68
C GLU A 203 -32.15 2.13 5.78
N SER A 204 -31.98 2.36 4.48
CA SER A 204 -31.73 1.28 3.54
C SER A 204 -30.45 0.56 3.96
N GLU A 205 -30.54 -0.75 4.18
CA GLU A 205 -29.42 -1.65 4.38
C GLU A 205 -28.32 -1.40 3.32
N GLU A 206 -27.30 -0.59 3.66
CA GLU A 206 -26.10 -0.51 2.85
C GLU A 206 -25.29 -1.79 3.05
N ASP A 207 -25.25 -2.56 1.97
CA ASP A 207 -24.60 -3.86 1.84
C ASP A 207 -23.15 -3.84 2.37
N PHE A 208 -22.94 -4.57 3.46
CA PHE A 208 -21.76 -4.53 4.31
C PHE A 208 -20.58 -5.27 3.65
N ARG A 209 -19.72 -4.58 2.89
CA ARG A 209 -18.59 -5.26 2.20
C ARG A 209 -17.41 -5.57 3.16
N PRO A 210 -16.90 -6.82 3.24
CA PRO A 210 -15.76 -7.20 4.09
C PRO A 210 -14.46 -6.45 3.74
N ILE A 211 -13.59 -6.22 4.74
CA ILE A 211 -12.19 -5.84 4.51
C ILE A 211 -11.43 -7.08 4.02
N ASP A 212 -11.68 -7.44 2.77
CA ASP A 212 -10.89 -8.39 2.02
C ASP A 212 -9.51 -7.81 1.62
N ILE A 213 -8.44 -8.23 2.29
CA ILE A 213 -7.06 -7.84 1.95
C ILE A 213 -6.49 -8.73 0.82
N LEU A 214 -7.19 -9.82 0.42
CA LEU A 214 -6.65 -10.81 -0.52
C LEU A 214 -7.30 -10.90 -1.89
N GLY A 215 -8.42 -10.24 -2.15
CA GLY A 215 -9.12 -10.44 -3.42
C GLY A 215 -10.20 -11.51 -3.38
N ALA A 216 -10.90 -11.73 -2.26
CA ALA A 216 -12.25 -12.27 -2.28
C ALA A 216 -13.13 -11.36 -3.15
N THR A 217 -13.73 -11.97 -4.17
CA THR A 217 -14.48 -11.34 -5.26
C THR A 217 -15.41 -10.23 -4.80
N ILE A 218 -15.20 -9.01 -5.31
CA ILE A 218 -16.28 -8.03 -5.43
C ILE A 218 -16.99 -8.35 -6.75
N ASP A 219 -18.27 -8.72 -6.69
CA ASP A 219 -19.18 -8.74 -7.85
C ASP A 219 -18.65 -9.44 -9.12
N GLY A 220 -17.96 -10.58 -8.98
CA GLY A 220 -17.46 -11.35 -10.12
C GLY A 220 -16.31 -10.69 -10.91
N MET A 221 -15.67 -9.64 -10.39
CA MET A 221 -14.47 -9.05 -11.00
C MET A 221 -13.21 -9.87 -10.63
N SER A 222 -12.67 -10.59 -11.62
CA SER A 222 -11.40 -11.32 -11.46
C SER A 222 -10.21 -10.36 -11.37
N ARG A 223 -9.39 -10.54 -10.33
CA ARG A 223 -8.07 -9.91 -10.23
C ARG A 223 -7.20 -10.34 -11.42
N THR A 224 -6.54 -9.41 -12.09
CA THR A 224 -5.60 -9.74 -13.17
C THR A 224 -4.17 -9.66 -12.68
N ARG A 225 -3.26 -10.41 -13.30
CA ARG A 225 -1.83 -10.32 -12.94
C ARG A 225 -1.29 -8.90 -13.15
N GLU A 226 -1.75 -8.23 -14.19
CA GLU A 226 -1.38 -6.85 -14.50
C GLU A 226 -1.81 -5.91 -13.37
N SER A 227 -2.99 -6.12 -12.77
CA SER A 227 -3.43 -5.31 -11.63
C SER A 227 -2.61 -5.62 -10.37
N VAL A 228 -2.28 -6.89 -10.10
CA VAL A 228 -1.40 -7.30 -8.98
C VAL A 228 -0.06 -6.57 -9.04
N TYR A 229 0.58 -6.58 -10.21
CA TYR A 229 1.90 -5.96 -10.39
C TYR A 229 1.82 -4.45 -10.35
N ARG A 230 0.77 -3.85 -10.91
CA ARG A 230 0.54 -2.39 -10.80
C ARG A 230 0.35 -1.96 -9.35
N ASP A 231 -0.54 -2.62 -8.61
CA ASP A 231 -0.81 -2.27 -7.20
C ASP A 231 0.43 -2.48 -6.32
N ALA A 232 1.23 -3.53 -6.59
CA ALA A 232 2.50 -3.74 -5.90
C ALA A 232 3.53 -2.63 -6.20
N ALA A 233 3.64 -2.18 -7.45
CA ALA A 233 4.51 -1.06 -7.83
C ALA A 233 4.06 0.25 -7.19
N LEU A 234 2.75 0.56 -7.26
CA LEU A 234 2.17 1.74 -6.62
C LEU A 234 2.40 1.73 -5.11
N SER A 235 2.30 0.58 -4.45
CA SER A 235 2.57 0.46 -3.01
C SER A 235 4.03 0.68 -2.67
N PHE A 236 4.94 0.15 -3.49
CA PHE A 236 6.36 0.40 -3.29
C PHE A 236 6.69 1.89 -3.44
N THR A 237 6.22 2.54 -4.52
CA THR A 237 6.49 3.98 -4.72
C THR A 237 5.79 4.85 -3.69
N TYR A 238 4.59 4.47 -3.24
CA TYR A 238 3.90 5.14 -2.14
C TYR A 238 4.70 5.04 -0.84
N ALA A 239 5.19 3.84 -0.49
CA ALA A 239 6.00 3.65 0.71
C ALA A 239 7.25 4.55 0.69
N LEU A 240 7.96 4.61 -0.43
CA LEU A 240 9.14 5.46 -0.59
C LEU A 240 8.81 6.95 -0.43
N LYS A 241 7.66 7.41 -0.92
CA LYS A 241 7.24 8.82 -0.82
C LYS A 241 6.74 9.19 0.59
N MET A 242 6.10 8.24 1.28
CA MET A 242 5.19 8.54 2.39
C MET A 242 5.53 7.83 3.69
N GLU A 243 6.13 6.64 3.67
CA GLU A 243 6.25 5.75 4.85
C GLU A 243 7.68 5.69 5.40
N ILE A 244 8.69 5.67 4.52
CA ILE A 244 10.10 5.43 4.92
C ILE A 244 10.59 6.42 5.97
N PHE A 245 10.15 7.66 5.91
CA PHE A 245 10.60 8.74 6.79
C PHE A 245 9.62 9.10 7.91
N VAL A 246 8.52 8.37 8.10
CA VAL A 246 7.49 8.71 9.11
C VAL A 246 8.00 8.54 10.53
N ASN A 247 8.68 7.42 10.81
CA ASN A 247 9.14 7.08 12.16
C ASN A 247 10.57 7.57 12.46
N ARG A 248 11.04 8.62 11.78
CA ARG A 248 12.40 9.15 11.98
C ARG A 248 12.56 9.85 13.33
N ASP A 249 13.79 9.89 13.82
CA ASP A 249 14.14 10.66 15.01
C ASP A 249 13.94 12.17 14.80
N GLY A 250 13.89 12.94 15.88
CA GLY A 250 13.60 14.39 15.86
C GLY A 250 14.53 15.25 15.00
N ASN A 251 15.63 14.69 14.48
CA ASN A 251 16.56 15.35 13.56
C ASN A 251 16.19 15.20 12.07
N GLY A 252 15.11 14.47 11.75
CA GLY A 252 14.66 14.29 10.36
C GLY A 252 15.47 13.28 9.55
N VAL A 253 16.31 12.46 10.19
CA VAL A 253 17.19 11.45 9.57
C VAL A 253 16.85 10.06 10.12
N LEU A 254 16.98 9.03 9.28
CA LEU A 254 16.81 7.64 9.70
C LEU A 254 17.95 7.18 10.61
N ASP A 255 17.61 6.42 11.65
CA ASP A 255 18.59 5.80 12.54
C ASP A 255 19.35 4.66 11.86
N THR A 256 20.36 4.08 12.53
CA THR A 256 21.18 3.00 11.94
C THR A 256 20.37 1.73 11.64
N ASN A 257 19.46 1.34 12.54
CA ASN A 257 18.64 0.14 12.36
C ASN A 257 17.66 0.32 11.20
N GLN A 258 17.05 1.50 11.09
CA GLN A 258 16.19 1.87 9.97
C GLN A 258 16.96 1.82 8.65
N ARG A 259 18.16 2.41 8.60
CA ARG A 259 19.00 2.39 7.38
C ARG A 259 19.38 0.97 6.97
N ASP A 260 19.78 0.12 7.92
CA ASP A 260 20.13 -1.28 7.66
C ASP A 260 18.89 -2.08 7.21
N ALA A 261 17.76 -1.93 7.88
CA ALA A 261 16.50 -2.58 7.50
C ALA A 261 16.04 -2.18 6.09
N PHE A 262 16.18 -0.90 5.72
CA PHE A 262 15.87 -0.43 4.36
C PHE A 262 16.86 -0.99 3.33
N ALA A 263 18.15 -1.03 3.65
CA ALA A 263 19.19 -1.60 2.78
C ALA A 263 18.90 -3.07 2.45
N GLU A 264 18.64 -3.87 3.49
CA GLU A 264 18.29 -5.29 3.35
C GLU A 264 16.99 -5.47 2.57
N TRP A 265 15.99 -4.61 2.79
CA TRP A 265 14.73 -4.62 2.06
C TRP A 265 14.92 -4.38 0.55
N ILE A 266 15.72 -3.37 0.18
CA ILE A 266 16.02 -3.06 -1.23
C ILE A 266 16.82 -4.19 -1.89
N ASP A 267 17.80 -4.76 -1.18
CA ASP A 267 18.54 -5.94 -1.66
C ASP A 267 17.60 -7.13 -1.89
N LEU A 268 16.73 -7.43 -0.92
CA LEU A 268 15.76 -8.52 -1.04
C LEU A 268 14.87 -8.37 -2.28
N LEU A 269 14.36 -7.16 -2.54
CA LEU A 269 13.55 -6.88 -3.73
C LEU A 269 14.35 -7.11 -5.02
N TYR A 270 15.58 -6.60 -5.10
CA TYR A 270 16.45 -6.81 -6.26
C TYR A 270 16.65 -8.30 -6.59
N TRP A 271 16.79 -9.13 -5.56
CA TRP A 271 17.04 -10.57 -5.72
C TRP A 271 15.81 -11.42 -5.95
N THR A 272 14.64 -11.03 -5.44
CA THR A 272 13.44 -11.88 -5.47
C THR A 272 12.47 -11.50 -6.58
N LEU A 273 12.41 -10.23 -6.99
CA LEU A 273 11.42 -9.81 -7.99
C LEU A 273 11.69 -10.38 -9.40
N PRO A 274 10.66 -10.59 -10.25
CA PRO A 274 10.85 -11.02 -11.63
C PRO A 274 11.84 -10.14 -12.41
N PRO A 275 12.88 -10.69 -13.05
CA PRO A 275 13.94 -9.89 -13.69
C PRO A 275 13.48 -8.97 -14.83
N THR A 276 12.34 -9.28 -15.44
CA THR A 276 11.74 -8.48 -16.53
C THR A 276 10.84 -7.38 -16.01
N TRP A 277 10.60 -7.30 -14.70
CA TRP A 277 9.75 -6.27 -14.13
C TRP A 277 10.46 -4.92 -14.14
N ILE A 278 9.82 -3.92 -14.75
CA ILE A 278 10.38 -2.57 -14.89
C ILE A 278 10.75 -1.93 -13.54
N LEU A 279 10.10 -2.34 -12.44
CA LEU A 279 10.40 -1.89 -11.08
C LEU A 279 11.89 -2.06 -10.69
N HIS A 280 12.61 -2.99 -11.32
CA HIS A 280 14.06 -3.15 -11.14
C HIS A 280 14.87 -1.90 -11.47
N THR A 281 14.40 -1.01 -12.36
CA THR A 281 15.13 0.22 -12.69
C THR A 281 15.24 1.14 -11.47
N LEU A 282 14.12 1.36 -10.78
CA LEU A 282 14.06 2.18 -9.57
C LEU A 282 14.81 1.51 -8.41
N ILE A 283 14.55 0.22 -8.16
CA ILE A 283 15.23 -0.54 -7.09
C ILE A 283 16.74 -0.50 -7.26
N ASN A 284 17.25 -0.72 -8.48
CA ASN A 284 18.68 -0.71 -8.73
C ASN A 284 19.29 0.69 -8.56
N ASP A 285 18.57 1.75 -8.93
CA ASP A 285 19.04 3.14 -8.76
C ASP A 285 19.11 3.52 -7.27
N ILE A 286 18.09 3.15 -6.49
CA ILE A 286 18.08 3.29 -5.02
C ILE A 286 19.25 2.50 -4.41
N ARG A 287 19.42 1.24 -4.80
CA ARG A 287 20.47 0.35 -4.30
C ARG A 287 21.87 0.91 -4.52
N VAL A 288 22.12 1.50 -5.69
CA VAL A 288 23.43 2.10 -6.03
C VAL A 288 23.65 3.44 -5.31
N ASN A 289 22.59 4.20 -5.07
CA ASN A 289 22.66 5.54 -4.46
C ASN A 289 22.09 5.55 -3.02
N LEU A 290 22.19 4.42 -2.30
CA LEU A 290 21.49 4.19 -1.05
C LEU A 290 21.76 5.28 -0.01
N ASP A 291 23.03 5.63 0.21
CA ASP A 291 23.42 6.66 1.18
C ASP A 291 22.78 8.00 0.84
N ALA A 292 22.85 8.44 -0.42
CA ALA A 292 22.32 9.73 -0.87
C ALA A 292 20.79 9.79 -0.77
N VAL A 293 20.12 8.69 -1.12
CA VAL A 293 18.66 8.56 -1.06
C VAL A 293 18.15 8.61 0.38
N LEU A 294 18.87 8.00 1.34
CA LEU A 294 18.47 7.98 2.74
C LEU A 294 18.85 9.25 3.53
N MET A 295 19.56 10.22 2.92
CA MET A 295 19.92 11.47 3.60
C MET A 295 18.70 12.33 3.97
N SER A 296 17.68 12.33 3.11
CA SER A 296 16.47 13.12 3.34
C SER A 296 15.29 12.54 2.55
N GLU A 297 14.10 12.82 3.05
CA GLU A 297 12.85 12.48 2.38
C GLU A 297 12.74 13.12 1.00
N ASN A 298 13.21 14.36 0.84
CA ASN A 298 13.23 15.04 -0.46
C ASN A 298 14.12 14.31 -1.48
N ASN A 299 15.28 13.79 -1.05
CA ASN A 299 16.15 13.02 -1.94
C ASN A 299 15.48 11.71 -2.39
N MET A 300 14.78 11.04 -1.47
CA MET A 300 13.98 9.86 -1.79
C MET A 300 12.85 10.19 -2.77
N GLN A 301 12.09 11.25 -2.52
CA GLN A 301 11.00 11.66 -3.41
C GLN A 301 11.51 12.00 -4.81
N LEU A 302 12.60 12.77 -4.93
CA LEU A 302 13.24 13.06 -6.23
C LEU A 302 13.69 11.78 -6.96
N MET A 303 14.20 10.80 -6.21
CA MET A 303 14.55 9.49 -6.78
C MET A 303 13.32 8.77 -7.32
N VAL A 304 12.19 8.77 -6.58
CA VAL A 304 10.96 8.14 -7.06
C VAL A 304 10.39 8.89 -8.26
N GLU A 305 10.33 10.22 -8.22
CA GLU A 305 9.81 11.07 -9.30
C GLU A 305 10.54 10.84 -10.62
N LYS A 306 11.87 10.64 -10.57
CA LYS A 306 12.68 10.30 -11.74
C LYS A 306 12.20 9.02 -12.46
N HIS A 307 11.60 8.07 -11.74
CA HIS A 307 11.17 6.77 -12.27
C HIS A 307 9.66 6.58 -12.30
N ASP A 308 8.86 7.53 -11.79
CA ASP A 308 7.42 7.35 -11.51
C ASP A 308 6.64 6.97 -12.77
N ASP A 309 6.81 7.72 -13.86
CA ASP A 309 6.14 7.47 -15.14
C ASP A 309 6.53 6.12 -15.76
N VAL A 310 7.75 5.65 -15.50
CA VAL A 310 8.29 4.40 -16.05
C VAL A 310 7.78 3.20 -15.25
N VAL A 311 7.70 3.34 -13.92
CA VAL A 311 7.33 2.27 -13.00
C VAL A 311 5.81 2.12 -12.91
N ASN A 312 5.08 3.22 -12.78
CA ASN A 312 3.63 3.24 -12.59
C ASN A 312 2.85 3.43 -13.90
N GLY A 313 3.49 3.91 -14.97
CA GLY A 313 2.85 4.13 -16.26
C GLY A 313 1.78 5.23 -16.21
N MET A 314 0.90 5.25 -17.23
CA MET A 314 -0.17 6.27 -17.35
C MET A 314 -1.35 6.07 -16.37
N ARG A 315 -1.42 4.96 -15.63
CA ARG A 315 -2.51 4.67 -14.69
C ARG A 315 -1.95 4.57 -13.27
N THR A 316 -2.03 5.68 -12.55
CA THR A 316 -1.62 5.81 -11.15
C THR A 316 -2.71 5.37 -10.15
N THR A 317 -3.84 4.87 -10.65
CA THR A 317 -4.95 4.43 -9.81
C THR A 317 -4.83 2.97 -9.38
N TRP A 318 -5.12 2.75 -8.11
CA TRP A 318 -5.29 1.42 -7.51
C TRP A 318 -6.35 0.62 -8.27
N SER A 319 -6.18 -0.70 -8.35
CA SER A 319 -7.25 -1.57 -8.84
C SER A 319 -8.50 -1.45 -7.97
N ALA A 320 -9.67 -1.66 -8.58
CA ALA A 320 -10.96 -1.68 -7.85
C ALA A 320 -10.96 -2.66 -6.66
N GLN A 321 -10.18 -3.75 -6.74
CA GLN A 321 -10.06 -4.70 -5.63
C GLN A 321 -9.31 -4.10 -4.44
N CYS A 322 -8.20 -3.40 -4.68
CA CYS A 322 -7.43 -2.78 -3.61
C CYS A 322 -8.06 -1.48 -3.10
N SER A 323 -8.68 -0.68 -3.98
CA SER A 323 -9.35 0.56 -3.59
C SER A 323 -10.71 0.34 -2.95
N LYS A 324 -11.46 -0.69 -3.38
CA LYS A 324 -12.85 -0.96 -2.96
C LYS A 324 -13.78 0.25 -3.14
N GLY A 325 -13.54 1.04 -4.17
CA GLY A 325 -14.26 2.29 -4.41
C GLY A 325 -13.70 3.50 -3.67
N VAL A 326 -12.76 3.30 -2.73
CA VAL A 326 -12.06 4.39 -2.02
C VAL A 326 -10.67 4.60 -2.64
N GLU A 327 -10.50 5.70 -3.34
CA GLU A 327 -9.20 6.07 -3.92
C GLU A 327 -8.18 6.33 -2.80
N GLY A 328 -6.92 5.95 -3.01
CA GLY A 328 -5.90 6.02 -1.96
C GLY A 328 -5.97 4.90 -0.91
N ALA A 329 -7.04 4.10 -0.82
CA ALA A 329 -7.15 3.00 0.15
C ALA A 329 -6.35 1.72 -0.21
N GLY A 330 -5.63 1.72 -1.35
CA GLY A 330 -5.01 0.52 -1.91
C GLY A 330 -3.62 0.13 -1.40
N TYR A 331 -2.96 0.97 -0.57
CA TYR A 331 -1.57 0.79 -0.16
C TYR A 331 -1.28 -0.57 0.48
N LEU A 332 -1.99 -0.94 1.56
CA LEU A 332 -1.73 -2.20 2.26
C LEU A 332 -2.04 -3.42 1.38
N CYS A 333 -3.09 -3.35 0.55
CA CYS A 333 -3.44 -4.41 -0.40
C CYS A 333 -2.32 -4.64 -1.42
N GLY A 334 -1.79 -3.58 -2.02
CA GLY A 334 -0.68 -3.70 -2.97
C GLY A 334 0.64 -4.08 -2.27
N LEU A 335 0.87 -3.65 -1.02
CA LEU A 335 2.04 -4.06 -0.24
C LEU A 335 2.04 -5.56 0.04
N TRP A 336 0.91 -6.13 0.46
CA TRP A 336 0.76 -7.58 0.58
C TRP A 336 0.97 -8.32 -0.74
N SER A 337 0.58 -7.70 -1.85
CA SER A 337 0.82 -8.24 -3.18
C SER A 337 2.31 -8.30 -3.49
N LEU A 338 3.06 -7.25 -3.13
CA LEU A 338 4.51 -7.23 -3.22
C LEU A 338 5.14 -8.33 -2.36
N PHE A 339 4.69 -8.50 -1.11
CA PHE A 339 5.19 -9.56 -0.22
C PHE A 339 4.96 -10.96 -0.81
N HIS A 340 3.79 -11.21 -1.40
CA HIS A 340 3.52 -12.48 -2.06
C HIS A 340 4.33 -12.68 -3.34
N ILE A 341 4.59 -11.63 -4.13
CA ILE A 341 5.52 -11.70 -5.28
C ILE A 341 6.93 -12.06 -4.82
N ILE A 342 7.46 -11.41 -3.77
CA ILE A 342 8.76 -11.73 -3.16
C ILE A 342 8.78 -13.20 -2.74
N SER A 343 7.73 -13.68 -2.08
CA SER A 343 7.66 -15.05 -1.55
C SER A 343 7.76 -16.11 -2.65
N ILE A 344 7.15 -15.89 -3.81
CA ILE A 344 7.30 -16.78 -4.96
C ILE A 344 8.66 -16.57 -5.63
N GLY A 345 9.17 -15.35 -5.65
CA GLY A 345 10.52 -15.02 -6.07
C GLY A 345 11.60 -15.81 -5.33
N VAL A 346 11.43 -16.04 -4.02
CA VAL A 346 12.30 -16.93 -3.24
C VAL A 346 12.33 -18.34 -3.84
N ILE A 347 11.17 -18.92 -4.17
CA ILE A 347 11.11 -20.24 -4.83
C ILE A 347 11.71 -20.20 -6.24
N GLU A 348 11.44 -19.18 -7.03
CA GLU A 348 11.83 -19.18 -8.45
C GLU A 348 13.30 -18.79 -8.67
N ARG A 349 13.87 -17.96 -7.77
CA ARG A 349 15.21 -17.38 -7.90
C ARG A 349 16.25 -17.94 -6.91
N HIS A 350 15.90 -18.82 -5.96
CA HIS A 350 16.89 -19.43 -5.03
C HIS A 350 18.11 -20.02 -5.75
N ARG A 351 17.93 -20.62 -6.94
CA ARG A 351 19.03 -21.23 -7.72
C ARG A 351 19.97 -20.21 -8.36
N ALA A 352 19.47 -19.04 -8.75
CA ALA A 352 20.30 -17.97 -9.30
C ALA A 352 21.20 -17.34 -8.22
N VAL A 353 20.70 -17.31 -6.99
CA VAL A 353 21.37 -16.77 -5.81
C VAL A 353 22.54 -17.66 -5.37
N LEU A 354 22.41 -19.00 -5.46
CA LEU A 354 23.49 -19.96 -5.12
C LEU A 354 24.76 -19.84 -6.00
N GLY A 355 24.72 -19.08 -7.11
CA GLY A 355 25.88 -18.76 -7.94
C GLY A 355 26.61 -17.46 -7.56
N ALA A 356 25.98 -16.60 -6.75
CA ALA A 356 26.59 -15.47 -6.06
C ALA A 356 27.03 -15.94 -4.66
N ARG A 357 27.99 -15.25 -4.03
CA ARG A 357 28.52 -15.68 -2.71
C ARG A 357 27.52 -15.57 -1.56
N ASP A 358 26.34 -15.04 -1.82
CA ASP A 358 25.35 -14.69 -0.81
C ASP A 358 24.16 -15.64 -0.92
N GLN A 359 23.95 -16.50 0.08
CA GLN A 359 22.77 -17.37 0.16
C GLN A 359 21.64 -16.60 0.83
N ILE A 360 20.54 -16.34 0.11
CA ILE A 360 19.31 -15.81 0.73
C ILE A 360 18.60 -16.99 1.39
N LEU A 361 18.59 -17.07 2.71
CA LEU A 361 17.85 -18.09 3.47
C LEU A 361 16.42 -17.65 3.73
N THR A 362 15.45 -18.57 3.77
CA THR A 362 14.03 -18.25 4.05
C THR A 362 13.84 -17.55 5.39
N LYS A 363 14.61 -17.93 6.41
CA LYS A 363 14.67 -17.22 7.71
C LYS A 363 15.06 -15.75 7.56
N ASN A 364 16.08 -15.46 6.74
CA ASN A 364 16.55 -14.09 6.54
C ASN A 364 15.51 -13.28 5.77
N VAL A 365 14.86 -13.86 4.75
CA VAL A 365 13.76 -13.20 4.04
C VAL A 365 12.64 -12.80 5.01
N ALA A 366 12.26 -13.72 5.90
CA ALA A 366 11.20 -13.47 6.88
C ALA A 366 11.61 -12.39 7.90
N LEU A 367 12.87 -12.38 8.33
CA LEU A 367 13.42 -11.36 9.21
C LEU A 367 13.48 -9.98 8.54
N THR A 368 13.95 -9.90 7.29
CA THR A 368 13.95 -8.65 6.51
C THR A 368 12.54 -8.10 6.34
N LEU A 369 11.55 -8.97 6.11
CA LEU A 369 10.13 -8.57 6.06
C LEU A 369 9.64 -8.01 7.40
N ARG A 370 9.95 -8.69 8.51
CA ARG A 370 9.61 -8.23 9.87
C ARG A 370 10.25 -6.88 10.20
N ASN A 371 11.54 -6.70 9.92
CA ASN A 371 12.25 -5.45 10.18
C ASN A 371 11.71 -4.29 9.33
N TYR A 372 11.36 -4.55 8.06
CA TYR A 372 10.69 -3.54 7.23
C TYR A 372 9.35 -3.10 7.86
N ILE A 373 8.53 -4.06 8.33
CA ILE A 373 7.24 -3.76 8.97
C ILE A 373 7.42 -3.00 10.28
N GLU A 374 8.37 -3.40 11.13
CA GLU A 374 8.68 -2.73 12.39
C GLU A 374 9.08 -1.27 12.18
N HIS A 375 9.90 -0.97 11.18
CA HIS A 375 10.44 0.38 11.05
C HIS A 375 9.58 1.31 10.21
N PHE A 376 8.91 0.80 9.18
CA PHE A 376 8.35 1.67 8.13
C PHE A 376 6.84 1.66 8.02
N ILE A 377 6.12 0.71 8.62
CA ILE A 377 4.65 0.72 8.54
C ILE A 377 4.07 1.67 9.59
N SER A 378 3.32 2.68 9.13
CA SER A 378 2.71 3.70 9.98
C SER A 378 1.45 3.24 10.72
N CYS A 379 0.81 2.14 10.31
CA CYS A 379 -0.28 1.54 11.10
C CYS A 379 0.31 0.86 12.34
N GLU A 380 0.21 1.53 13.49
CA GLU A 380 0.82 1.08 14.75
C GLU A 380 0.28 -0.28 15.20
N GLU A 381 -1.04 -0.48 15.18
CA GLU A 381 -1.64 -1.75 15.58
C GLU A 381 -1.28 -2.88 14.61
N CYS A 382 -1.25 -2.59 13.31
CA CYS A 382 -0.87 -3.56 12.29
C CYS A 382 0.59 -4.02 12.50
N ARG A 383 1.47 -3.04 12.76
CA ARG A 383 2.89 -3.27 13.02
C ARG A 383 3.09 -4.10 14.28
N HIS A 384 2.54 -3.68 15.42
CA HIS A 384 2.70 -4.40 16.69
C HIS A 384 2.14 -5.82 16.59
N TYR A 385 0.94 -5.99 16.01
CA TYR A 385 0.36 -7.31 15.84
C TYR A 385 1.25 -8.25 15.01
N PHE A 386 1.77 -7.77 13.88
CA PHE A 386 2.64 -8.58 13.02
C PHE A 386 3.97 -8.91 13.71
N VAL A 387 4.60 -7.91 14.33
CA VAL A 387 5.89 -8.07 15.03
C VAL A 387 5.74 -9.03 16.22
N ASP A 388 4.72 -8.87 17.05
CA ASP A 388 4.46 -9.76 18.19
C ASP A 388 4.19 -11.21 17.73
N MET A 389 3.39 -11.37 16.66
CA MET A 389 3.13 -12.68 16.06
C MET A 389 4.42 -13.31 15.52
N PHE A 390 5.27 -12.52 14.88
CA PHE A 390 6.56 -12.97 14.38
C PHE A 390 7.49 -13.35 15.55
N ASP A 391 7.77 -12.44 16.48
CA ASP A 391 8.75 -12.63 17.55
C ASP A 391 8.34 -13.76 18.53
N SER A 392 7.05 -14.08 18.62
CA SER A 392 6.51 -15.22 19.37
C SER A 392 6.54 -16.56 18.62
N CYS A 393 7.26 -16.66 17.50
CA CYS A 393 7.32 -17.85 16.65
C CYS A 393 5.96 -18.28 16.04
N GLY A 394 5.09 -17.31 15.74
CA GLY A 394 3.78 -17.54 15.12
C GLY A 394 3.86 -18.40 13.85
N PHE A 395 2.84 -19.25 13.67
CA PHE A 395 2.77 -20.23 12.57
C PHE A 395 4.02 -21.13 12.44
N ASN A 396 4.69 -21.38 13.57
CA ASN A 396 5.87 -22.24 13.69
C ASN A 396 7.03 -21.83 12.76
N HIS A 397 7.11 -20.52 12.44
CA HIS A 397 8.06 -20.02 11.45
C HIS A 397 9.53 -20.27 11.87
N CYS A 398 9.83 -20.14 13.17
CA CYS A 398 11.16 -20.39 13.75
C CYS A 398 11.72 -21.78 13.45
N ARG A 399 10.87 -22.81 13.34
CA ARG A 399 11.31 -24.18 13.01
C ARG A 399 11.22 -24.46 11.51
N ARG A 400 10.14 -24.04 10.85
CA ARG A 400 9.90 -24.39 9.44
C ARG A 400 10.78 -23.63 8.44
N LEU A 401 11.22 -22.41 8.80
CA LEU A 401 12.08 -21.58 7.95
C LEU A 401 13.57 -21.82 8.22
N GLU A 402 13.93 -22.75 9.12
CA GLU A 402 15.31 -23.13 9.34
C GLU A 402 15.85 -23.97 8.19
N GLN A 403 16.90 -23.46 7.56
CA GLN A 403 17.63 -24.10 6.48
C GLN A 403 19.08 -24.34 6.95
N SER A 404 19.32 -25.44 7.66
CA SER A 404 20.62 -25.77 8.27
C SER A 404 21.64 -26.37 7.29
N GLN A 405 21.20 -26.74 6.09
CA GLN A 405 22.06 -27.39 5.08
C GLN A 405 22.70 -26.35 4.15
N LYS A 406 23.96 -26.59 3.75
CA LYS A 406 24.69 -25.74 2.80
C LYS A 406 23.99 -25.60 1.43
N LEU A 407 23.27 -26.64 1.02
CA LEU A 407 22.27 -26.59 -0.04
C LEU A 407 20.95 -27.13 0.51
N PRO A 408 20.00 -26.25 0.87
CA PRO A 408 18.69 -26.66 1.35
C PRO A 408 17.89 -27.40 0.26
N PRO A 409 17.05 -28.39 0.63
CA PRO A 409 16.20 -29.09 -0.34
C PRO A 409 15.22 -28.13 -1.01
N PRO A 410 14.87 -28.32 -2.31
CA PRO A 410 13.97 -27.44 -3.05
C PRO A 410 12.62 -27.17 -2.34
N GLU A 411 12.12 -28.15 -1.59
CA GLU A 411 10.87 -28.09 -0.85
C GLU A 411 10.94 -27.10 0.32
N SER A 412 12.10 -26.93 0.96
CA SER A 412 12.27 -26.01 2.10
C SER A 412 12.02 -24.55 1.73
N TRP A 413 12.22 -24.18 0.45
CA TRP A 413 11.94 -22.84 -0.06
C TRP A 413 10.45 -22.55 -0.16
N GLN A 414 9.59 -23.59 -0.19
CA GLN A 414 8.14 -23.44 -0.23
C GLN A 414 7.54 -23.07 1.12
N GLU A 415 8.27 -23.29 2.21
CA GLU A 415 7.79 -23.00 3.57
C GLU A 415 7.57 -21.51 3.80
N PHE A 416 8.38 -20.63 3.18
CA PHE A 416 8.21 -19.18 3.31
C PHE A 416 6.88 -18.66 2.70
N PRO A 417 6.57 -18.92 1.42
CA PRO A 417 5.28 -18.51 0.85
C PRO A 417 4.08 -19.18 1.53
N LEU A 418 4.20 -20.44 1.98
CA LEU A 418 3.13 -21.08 2.76
C LEU A 418 2.91 -20.38 4.10
N TRP A 419 3.98 -20.08 4.84
CA TRP A 419 3.90 -19.33 6.08
C TRP A 419 3.25 -17.96 5.88
N LEU A 420 3.70 -17.20 4.88
CA LEU A 420 3.16 -15.87 4.59
C LEU A 420 1.67 -15.94 4.20
N TRP A 421 1.27 -16.95 3.44
CA TRP A 421 -0.13 -17.21 3.09
C TRP A 421 -0.99 -17.56 4.30
N GLU A 422 -0.50 -18.41 5.21
CA GLU A 422 -1.19 -18.75 6.46
C GLU A 422 -1.38 -17.52 7.36
N VAL A 423 -0.33 -16.72 7.52
CA VAL A 423 -0.37 -15.46 8.28
C VAL A 423 -1.41 -14.51 7.69
N HIS A 424 -1.41 -14.33 6.37
CA HIS A 424 -2.35 -13.41 5.74
C HIS A 424 -3.80 -13.91 5.87
N ASN A 425 -4.07 -15.20 5.66
CA ASN A 425 -5.41 -15.76 5.91
C ASN A 425 -5.87 -15.59 7.36
N HIS A 426 -4.95 -15.72 8.32
CA HIS A 426 -5.28 -15.47 9.72
C HIS A 426 -5.65 -14.01 9.98
N ILE A 427 -4.93 -13.07 9.39
CA ILE A 427 -5.24 -11.63 9.48
C ILE A 427 -6.61 -11.35 8.88
N ASN A 428 -6.96 -11.94 7.73
CA ASN A 428 -8.28 -11.76 7.12
C ASN A 428 -9.41 -12.19 8.06
N VAL A 429 -9.27 -13.36 8.69
CA VAL A 429 -10.25 -13.87 9.66
C VAL A 429 -10.36 -12.89 10.84
N LYS A 430 -9.22 -12.41 11.37
CA LYS A 430 -9.19 -11.46 12.50
C LYS A 430 -9.88 -10.13 12.19
N LEU A 431 -9.74 -9.63 10.96
CA LEU A 431 -10.40 -8.39 10.53
C LEU A 431 -11.91 -8.55 10.43
N ILE A 432 -12.41 -9.69 9.92
CA ILE A 432 -13.84 -9.98 9.91
C ILE A 432 -14.38 -10.13 11.34
N GLU A 433 -13.66 -10.86 12.21
CA GLU A 433 -14.03 -10.99 13.62
C GLU A 433 -14.11 -9.62 14.32
N ALA A 434 -13.11 -8.75 14.12
CA ALA A 434 -13.08 -7.43 14.72
C ALA A 434 -14.23 -6.55 14.21
N LYS A 435 -14.54 -6.61 12.91
CA LYS A 435 -15.65 -5.87 12.30
C LYS A 435 -17.00 -6.32 12.85
N LEU A 436 -17.27 -7.63 12.87
CA LEU A 436 -18.54 -8.15 13.39
C LEU A 436 -18.71 -7.87 14.89
N LYS A 437 -17.62 -7.97 15.66
CA LYS A 437 -17.61 -7.60 17.08
C LYS A 437 -17.94 -6.12 17.30
N SER A 438 -17.48 -5.22 16.44
CA SER A 438 -17.83 -3.78 16.53
C SER A 438 -19.31 -3.51 16.29
N SER A 439 -19.99 -4.38 15.55
CA SER A 439 -21.44 -4.35 15.33
C SER A 439 -22.23 -5.19 16.35
N ASN A 440 -21.59 -5.68 17.43
CA ASN A 440 -22.18 -6.62 18.40
C ASN A 440 -22.71 -7.94 17.80
N ILE A 441 -22.16 -8.37 16.67
CA ILE A 441 -22.52 -9.62 15.98
C ILE A 441 -21.43 -10.67 16.22
N VAL A 442 -21.83 -11.90 16.52
CA VAL A 442 -20.90 -13.04 16.61
C VAL A 442 -20.74 -13.65 15.21
N ALA A 443 -19.50 -13.73 14.74
CA ALA A 443 -19.20 -14.27 13.42
C ALA A 443 -19.61 -15.73 13.27
N SER A 444 -20.40 -16.03 12.23
CA SER A 444 -20.73 -17.40 11.87
C SER A 444 -19.56 -18.08 11.15
N ASN A 445 -19.49 -19.42 11.22
CA ASN A 445 -18.47 -20.19 10.50
C ASN A 445 -18.53 -19.96 8.98
N ASN A 446 -19.69 -19.59 8.42
CA ASN A 446 -19.81 -19.31 7.00
C ASN A 446 -19.11 -17.99 6.63
N GLU A 447 -19.30 -16.93 7.43
CA GLU A 447 -18.63 -15.63 7.23
C GLU A 447 -17.12 -15.71 7.46
N LEU A 448 -16.65 -16.53 8.41
CA LEU A 448 -15.22 -16.74 8.58
C LEU A 448 -14.60 -17.51 7.41
N ASN A 449 -15.36 -18.42 6.79
CA ASN A 449 -14.90 -19.14 5.61
C ASN A 449 -14.83 -18.26 4.35
N THR A 450 -15.62 -17.18 4.25
CA THR A 450 -15.50 -16.22 3.13
C THR A 450 -14.27 -15.33 3.25
N ALA A 451 -13.69 -15.21 4.45
CA ALA A 451 -12.42 -14.49 4.69
C ALA A 451 -11.20 -15.22 4.11
N LEU A 452 -11.31 -16.55 3.92
CA LEU A 452 -10.19 -17.40 3.55
C LEU A 452 -9.93 -17.35 2.05
N TRP A 453 -8.65 -17.24 1.70
CA TRP A 453 -8.18 -17.19 0.33
C TRP A 453 -7.20 -18.34 0.03
N PRO A 454 -7.22 -18.93 -1.18
CA PRO A 454 -8.19 -18.67 -2.25
C PRO A 454 -9.56 -19.24 -1.92
N SER A 455 -10.61 -18.65 -2.50
CA SER A 455 -11.96 -19.19 -2.41
C SER A 455 -12.07 -20.53 -3.14
N MET A 456 -13.10 -21.34 -2.83
CA MET A 456 -13.38 -22.60 -3.53
C MET A 456 -13.63 -22.40 -5.03
N GLU A 457 -14.12 -21.22 -5.44
CA GLU A 457 -14.31 -20.87 -6.84
C GLU A 457 -12.96 -20.58 -7.53
N GLN A 458 -12.06 -19.89 -6.85
CA GLN A 458 -10.74 -19.52 -7.37
C GLN A 458 -9.79 -20.73 -7.46
N CYS A 459 -9.87 -21.64 -6.49
CA CYS A 459 -9.05 -22.85 -6.46
C CYS A 459 -9.79 -24.05 -5.86
N PRO A 460 -10.62 -24.77 -6.65
CA PRO A 460 -11.36 -25.93 -6.19
C PRO A 460 -10.45 -27.06 -5.64
N GLN A 461 -9.23 -27.17 -6.16
CA GLN A 461 -8.24 -28.17 -5.72
C GLN A 461 -7.45 -27.76 -4.47
N CYS A 462 -7.54 -26.51 -4.01
CA CYS A 462 -6.74 -26.02 -2.89
C CYS A 462 -7.27 -26.47 -1.53
N LYS A 463 -8.59 -26.68 -1.40
CA LYS A 463 -9.24 -27.02 -0.12
C LYS A 463 -10.24 -28.15 -0.32
N SER A 464 -10.21 -29.14 0.58
CA SER A 464 -11.15 -30.25 0.63
C SER A 464 -11.66 -30.39 2.06
N GLY A 465 -12.93 -30.06 2.29
CA GLY A 465 -13.46 -29.85 3.64
C GLY A 465 -12.68 -28.73 4.34
N ASP A 466 -12.18 -28.98 5.54
CA ASP A 466 -11.34 -28.01 6.29
C ASP A 466 -9.83 -28.15 6.02
N LYS A 467 -9.43 -29.06 5.13
CA LYS A 467 -8.02 -29.36 4.88
C LYS A 467 -7.52 -28.68 3.60
N TRP A 468 -6.37 -28.02 3.70
CA TRP A 468 -5.66 -27.41 2.57
C TRP A 468 -4.68 -28.40 1.92
N ASP A 469 -4.67 -28.47 0.59
CA ASP A 469 -3.58 -29.11 -0.18
C ASP A 469 -2.51 -28.06 -0.50
N THR A 470 -1.40 -28.12 0.23
CA THR A 470 -0.31 -27.14 0.12
C THR A 470 0.34 -27.09 -1.26
N ARG A 471 0.35 -28.20 -2.01
CA ARG A 471 0.90 -28.20 -3.38
C ARG A 471 -0.03 -27.46 -4.32
N ALA A 472 -1.33 -27.66 -4.19
CA ALA A 472 -2.33 -26.93 -4.94
C ALA A 472 -2.30 -25.42 -4.61
N VAL A 473 -2.15 -25.07 -3.32
CA VAL A 473 -1.99 -23.69 -2.86
C VAL A 473 -0.75 -23.04 -3.45
N ILE A 474 0.42 -23.69 -3.39
CA ILE A 474 1.65 -23.17 -4.02
C ILE A 474 1.46 -22.99 -5.54
N ALA A 475 0.82 -23.93 -6.22
CA ALA A 475 0.56 -23.80 -7.65
C ALA A 475 -0.36 -22.60 -7.96
N HIS A 476 -1.35 -22.36 -7.10
CA HIS A 476 -2.23 -21.21 -7.19
C HIS A 476 -1.46 -19.89 -6.94
N LEU A 477 -0.69 -19.81 -5.85
CA LEU A 477 0.16 -18.64 -5.57
C LEU A 477 1.11 -18.31 -6.72
N LYS A 478 1.76 -19.31 -7.33
CA LYS A 478 2.60 -19.11 -8.52
C LYS A 478 1.83 -18.59 -9.72
N LYS A 479 0.61 -19.08 -9.94
CA LYS A 479 -0.25 -18.61 -11.03
C LYS A 479 -0.60 -17.14 -10.87
N GLU A 480 -0.93 -16.72 -9.66
CA GLU A 480 -1.35 -15.35 -9.36
C GLU A 480 -0.16 -14.37 -9.31
N TYR A 481 0.93 -14.73 -8.63
CA TYR A 481 2.01 -13.81 -8.30
C TYR A 481 3.26 -13.90 -9.18
N TRP A 482 3.40 -14.87 -10.09
CA TRP A 482 4.61 -15.02 -10.93
C TRP A 482 4.30 -15.03 -12.45
N PRO A 483 5.14 -14.39 -13.30
CA PRO A 483 4.92 -14.37 -14.73
C PRO A 483 5.16 -15.75 -15.36
N LYS A 484 4.35 -16.08 -16.38
CA LYS A 484 4.52 -17.31 -17.16
C LYS A 484 5.80 -17.21 -18.00
N GLY A 485 6.57 -18.29 -18.08
CA GLY A 485 7.72 -18.39 -18.99
C GLY A 485 9.03 -17.77 -18.50
N VAL A 486 9.05 -17.11 -17.33
CA VAL A 486 10.29 -16.70 -16.67
C VAL A 486 10.86 -17.92 -15.93
N GLN A 487 11.52 -18.81 -16.65
CA GLN A 487 12.46 -19.78 -16.07
C GLN A 487 13.88 -19.21 -16.13
N ASN A 488 14.67 -19.48 -15.10
CA ASN A 488 16.04 -18.98 -14.90
C ASN A 488 16.89 -18.95 -16.18
N PHE A 489 17.01 -17.78 -16.81
CA PHE A 489 18.01 -17.51 -17.84
C PHE A 489 18.95 -16.41 -17.37
N ARG A 490 19.74 -16.68 -16.32
CA ARG A 490 21.02 -15.98 -16.10
C ARG A 490 21.82 -16.69 -15.01
N PHE A 491 22.65 -17.64 -15.41
CA PHE A 491 23.87 -17.91 -14.67
C PHE A 491 24.79 -16.70 -14.90
N ILE A 492 24.76 -15.72 -13.99
CA ILE A 492 25.80 -14.68 -13.99
C ILE A 492 27.01 -15.29 -13.29
N VAL A 493 27.94 -15.84 -14.07
CA VAL A 493 29.24 -16.27 -13.56
C VAL A 493 30.06 -15.02 -13.28
N LEU A 494 30.04 -14.54 -12.03
CA LEU A 494 30.98 -13.50 -11.60
C LEU A 494 32.35 -14.15 -11.38
N LYS A 495 33.25 -13.98 -12.36
CA LYS A 495 34.67 -14.33 -12.18
C LYS A 495 35.26 -13.43 -11.08
N LYS A 496 35.84 -14.06 -10.06
CA LYS A 496 36.65 -13.41 -9.03
C LYS A 496 37.76 -12.59 -9.69
N LYS A 497 37.85 -11.30 -9.35
CA LYS A 497 39.03 -10.47 -9.64
C LYS A 497 40.03 -10.76 -8.53
N ASP A 498 40.99 -11.65 -8.79
CA ASP A 498 42.08 -11.90 -7.85
C ASP A 498 42.98 -10.65 -7.80
N GLY A 499 43.24 -10.15 -6.59
CA GLY A 499 44.30 -9.19 -6.30
C GLY A 499 45.68 -9.82 -6.49
N PRO A 500 46.77 -9.04 -6.47
CA PRO A 500 48.05 -9.48 -6.99
C PRO A 500 48.75 -10.39 -5.98
N GLU A 501 48.83 -11.69 -6.29
CA GLU A 501 49.79 -12.59 -5.64
C GLU A 501 50.64 -13.31 -6.67
N HIS A 502 51.89 -13.50 -6.25
CA HIS A 502 53.05 -13.91 -7.03
C HIS A 502 52.89 -15.25 -7.78
N SER A 503 53.60 -15.28 -8.91
CA SER A 503 53.83 -16.40 -9.82
C SER A 503 53.91 -17.81 -9.20
N SER A 504 53.18 -18.77 -9.77
CA SER A 504 53.80 -19.86 -10.55
C SER A 504 52.77 -20.84 -11.12
N SER A 505 53.13 -21.44 -12.28
CA SER A 505 52.56 -22.65 -12.89
C SER A 505 51.21 -22.53 -13.63
N ASN A 506 51.29 -22.14 -14.90
CA ASN A 506 50.18 -22.13 -15.87
C ASN A 506 50.43 -23.23 -16.93
N ARG A 507 49.78 -24.41 -16.82
CA ARG A 507 49.76 -25.41 -17.90
C ARG A 507 48.54 -26.35 -17.96
N SER A 508 47.62 -26.32 -17.00
CA SER A 508 46.42 -27.18 -17.00
C SER A 508 45.15 -26.54 -17.60
N ASN A 509 45.09 -25.20 -17.69
CA ASN A 509 43.84 -24.49 -18.03
C ASN A 509 43.60 -24.27 -19.54
N LEU A 510 44.59 -24.54 -20.41
CA LEU A 510 44.40 -24.35 -21.87
C LEU A 510 43.70 -25.55 -22.52
N THR A 511 43.93 -26.76 -22.01
CA THR A 511 43.39 -28.00 -22.57
C THR A 511 41.91 -28.19 -22.29
N GLU A 512 41.41 -27.81 -21.10
CA GLU A 512 39.99 -27.94 -20.76
C GLU A 512 39.09 -26.95 -21.52
N ASN A 513 39.56 -25.71 -21.71
CA ASN A 513 38.82 -24.71 -22.48
C ASN A 513 38.71 -25.08 -23.97
N LEU A 514 39.78 -25.63 -24.57
CA LEU A 514 39.75 -26.09 -25.97
C LEU A 514 38.78 -27.26 -26.18
N ILE A 515 38.66 -28.17 -25.21
CA ILE A 515 37.70 -29.29 -25.27
C ILE A 515 36.25 -28.79 -25.17
N PHE A 516 35.98 -27.78 -24.32
CA PHE A 516 34.64 -27.23 -24.14
C PHE A 516 34.15 -26.42 -25.35
N PHE A 517 35.04 -25.62 -25.97
CA PHE A 517 34.72 -24.89 -27.19
C PHE A 517 34.54 -25.81 -28.41
N ALA A 518 35.33 -26.90 -28.52
CA ALA A 518 35.17 -27.87 -29.59
C ALA A 518 33.85 -28.67 -29.46
N GLY A 519 33.47 -29.07 -28.25
CA GLY A 519 32.20 -29.77 -28.00
C GLY A 519 30.96 -28.92 -28.30
N SER A 520 31.02 -27.63 -27.96
CA SER A 520 29.94 -26.67 -28.21
C SER A 520 29.73 -26.41 -29.71
N ALA A 521 30.82 -26.29 -30.48
CA ALA A 521 30.74 -26.09 -31.93
C ALA A 521 30.20 -27.33 -32.68
N ILE A 522 30.54 -28.54 -32.23
CA ILE A 522 30.02 -29.79 -32.80
C ILE A 522 28.52 -29.93 -32.53
N PHE A 523 28.05 -29.56 -31.33
CA PHE A 523 26.62 -29.62 -30.98
C PHE A 523 25.78 -28.62 -31.79
N VAL A 524 26.28 -27.40 -31.98
CA VAL A 524 25.62 -26.39 -32.82
C VAL A 524 25.56 -26.81 -34.29
N MET A 525 26.65 -27.39 -34.83
CA MET A 525 26.65 -27.93 -36.18
C MET A 525 25.72 -29.13 -36.35
N TRP A 526 25.59 -29.99 -35.34
CA TRP A 526 24.67 -31.13 -35.34
C TRP A 526 23.20 -30.68 -35.32
N CYS A 527 22.85 -29.70 -34.48
CA CYS A 527 21.51 -29.10 -34.44
C CYS A 527 21.16 -28.40 -35.77
N SER A 528 22.10 -27.65 -36.36
CA SER A 528 21.90 -26.99 -37.65
C SER A 528 21.72 -27.99 -38.81
N LYS A 529 22.43 -29.12 -38.80
CA LYS A 529 22.24 -30.22 -39.78
C LYS A 529 20.91 -30.95 -39.59
N LYS A 530 20.43 -31.13 -38.35
CA LYS A 530 19.15 -31.78 -38.06
C LYS A 530 17.95 -30.92 -38.49
N GLN A 531 18.05 -29.60 -38.32
CA GLN A 531 17.02 -28.64 -38.74
C GLN A 531 16.93 -28.51 -40.28
N LYS A 532 18.06 -28.59 -41.00
CA LYS A 532 18.08 -28.65 -42.48
C LYS A 532 17.54 -29.96 -43.06
N ARG A 533 17.60 -31.08 -42.33
CA ARG A 533 16.99 -32.36 -42.75
C ARG A 533 15.48 -32.38 -42.55
N HIS A 534 14.95 -31.74 -41.51
CA HIS A 534 13.50 -31.65 -41.27
C HIS A 534 12.78 -30.74 -42.28
N ASN A 535 13.41 -29.64 -42.72
CA ASN A 535 12.83 -28.73 -43.72
C ASN A 535 12.84 -29.28 -45.17
N LYS A 536 13.50 -30.41 -45.45
CA LYS A 536 13.47 -31.06 -46.77
C LYS A 536 12.42 -32.16 -46.92
N GLN A 537 11.70 -32.52 -45.85
CA GLN A 537 10.65 -33.55 -45.89
C GLN A 537 9.22 -32.99 -46.01
N HIS A 538 9.04 -31.68 -46.18
CA HIS A 538 7.73 -31.03 -46.36
C HIS A 538 7.58 -30.27 -47.69
N ILE A 539 8.44 -30.54 -48.69
CA ILE A 539 8.25 -30.07 -50.07
C ILE A 539 8.56 -31.23 -51.02
N VAL A 540 7.58 -32.12 -51.20
CA VAL A 540 7.18 -32.79 -52.46
C VAL A 540 5.70 -33.12 -52.32
#